data_AF-A0A8J7VCD8-F1
#
_entry.id   AF-A0A8J7VCD8-F1
#
_cell.length_a   1.000
_cell.length_b   1.000
_cell.length_c   1.000
_cell.angle_alpha   90.00
_cell.angle_beta   90.00
_cell.angle_gamma   90.00
#
_symmetry.space_group_name_H-M   'P 1'
#
loop_
_entity.id
_entity.type
_entity.pdbx_description
1 polymer ?
#
loop_
_entity_poly.entity_id
_entity_poly.type
_entity_poly.pdbx_seq_one_letter_code
_entity_poly.pdbx_strand_id
1 'polypeptide(L)'
;MNALRAIIVFCCLAVSALGFELAELGSNLAYARIAQASDLGDAALAARASQPLVLDLRYTTAADPAAAEGLRALLSARAARVPFFVLLSPQTPAAFAEILERLPEGAVTLGVAGSMPAPGVVVAQTAETDRRAYDALSPEIPLATLLSGKFEKERFDEAALVKEFRNGNPNAAPPPAPDPAAPKATEAAPVLTDRVLQRAVHLHRALLALKRR
;
A
#
# COMPACT_ATOMS: atom_id res chain seq x y z
N MET A 1 -51.94 -1.49 27.69
CA MET A 1 -51.13 -0.53 26.90
C MET A 1 -49.80 -1.20 26.60
N ASN A 2 -49.71 -1.88 25.46
CA ASN A 2 -48.58 -2.73 25.11
C ASN A 2 -47.56 -1.91 24.32
N ALA A 3 -46.40 -1.67 24.92
CA ALA A 3 -45.29 -1.00 24.26
C ALA A 3 -44.61 -1.97 23.29
N LEU A 4 -44.82 -1.75 22.00
CA LEU A 4 -44.18 -2.47 20.90
C LEU A 4 -42.72 -2.03 20.81
N ARG A 5 -41.78 -2.90 21.21
CA ARG A 5 -40.34 -2.68 21.03
C ARG A 5 -39.96 -2.98 19.58
N ALA A 6 -39.65 -1.95 18.80
CA ALA A 6 -39.07 -2.09 17.47
C ALA A 6 -37.60 -2.55 17.60
N ILE A 7 -37.32 -3.78 17.16
CA ILE A 7 -35.96 -4.28 16.98
C ILE A 7 -35.49 -3.78 15.61
N ILE A 8 -34.60 -2.79 15.59
CA ILE A 8 -33.90 -2.37 14.38
C ILE A 8 -32.82 -3.41 14.10
N VAL A 9 -33.08 -4.30 13.14
CA VAL A 9 -32.08 -5.19 12.57
C VAL A 9 -31.18 -4.36 11.68
N PHE A 10 -29.98 -4.01 12.16
CA PHE A 10 -28.94 -3.40 11.36
C PHE A 10 -28.32 -4.49 10.47
N CYS A 11 -28.91 -4.70 9.31
CA CYS A 11 -28.39 -5.61 8.30
C CYS A 11 -27.30 -4.86 7.51
N CYS A 12 -26.03 -5.13 7.81
CA CYS A 12 -24.92 -4.70 6.96
C CYS A 12 -24.99 -5.47 5.63
N LEU A 13 -25.75 -4.97 4.66
CA LEU A 13 -25.59 -5.37 3.27
C LEU A 13 -24.27 -4.77 2.76
N ALA A 14 -23.21 -5.57 2.75
CA ALA A 14 -22.11 -5.32 1.84
C ALA A 14 -22.61 -5.61 0.43
N VAL A 15 -23.03 -4.56 -0.29
CA VAL A 15 -23.32 -4.64 -1.72
C VAL A 15 -21.97 -4.70 -2.44
N SER A 16 -21.52 -5.91 -2.75
CA SER A 16 -20.42 -6.12 -3.70
C SER A 16 -20.93 -5.86 -5.12
N ALA A 17 -20.85 -4.61 -5.56
CA ALA A 17 -20.75 -4.31 -6.99
C ALA A 17 -19.27 -4.13 -7.32
N LEU A 18 -18.77 -4.84 -8.33
CA LEU A 18 -17.46 -4.61 -8.93
C LEU A 18 -17.36 -3.13 -9.31
N GLY A 19 -16.65 -2.32 -8.52
CA GLY A 19 -16.46 -0.90 -8.83
C GLY A 19 -15.62 -0.15 -7.82
N PHE A 20 -15.83 -0.33 -6.52
CA PHE A 20 -15.12 0.47 -5.53
C PHE A 20 -15.21 -0.18 -4.15
N GLU A 21 -14.07 -0.35 -3.46
CA GLU A 21 -14.03 -0.81 -2.06
C GLU A 21 -13.17 0.15 -1.23
N LEU A 22 -13.74 0.60 -0.11
CA LEU A 22 -13.03 1.37 0.90
C LEU A 22 -12.58 0.43 2.02
N ALA A 23 -11.30 0.08 2.04
CA ALA A 23 -10.71 -0.78 3.06
C ALA A 23 -10.07 0.03 4.20
N GLU A 24 -9.81 -0.61 5.34
CA GLU A 24 -9.11 -0.02 6.48
C GLU A 24 -7.71 -0.68 6.63
N LEU A 25 -6.66 0.14 6.78
CA LEU A 25 -5.24 -0.28 6.83
C LEU A 25 -4.60 -0.22 8.23
N GLY A 26 -5.44 -0.16 9.25
CA GLY A 26 -5.12 0.10 10.65
C GLY A 26 -4.99 1.59 10.97
N SER A 27 -5.22 1.92 12.25
CA SER A 27 -5.04 3.28 12.78
C SER A 27 -5.88 4.34 12.06
N ASN A 28 -7.11 3.99 11.69
CA ASN A 28 -8.09 4.86 11.03
C ASN A 28 -7.62 5.36 9.66
N LEU A 29 -6.74 4.61 8.99
CA LEU A 29 -6.29 4.91 7.63
C LEU A 29 -7.19 4.19 6.63
N ALA A 30 -7.96 4.96 5.86
CA ALA A 30 -8.75 4.41 4.77
C ALA A 30 -7.88 4.16 3.53
N TYR A 31 -8.27 3.17 2.73
CA TYR A 31 -7.66 2.84 1.45
C TYR A 31 -8.75 2.73 0.38
N ALA A 32 -8.59 3.52 -0.68
CA ALA A 32 -9.46 3.53 -1.84
C ALA A 32 -8.64 3.16 -3.07
N ARG A 33 -8.95 2.02 -3.71
CA ARG A 33 -8.35 1.61 -4.98
C ARG A 33 -9.27 2.02 -6.13
N ILE A 34 -8.74 2.81 -7.06
CA ILE A 34 -9.47 3.29 -8.23
C ILE A 34 -9.01 2.52 -9.46
N ALA A 35 -9.73 1.45 -9.81
CA ALA A 35 -9.44 0.67 -11.00
C ALA A 35 -9.97 1.37 -12.26
N GLN A 36 -11.21 1.85 -12.23
CA GLN A 36 -11.79 2.68 -13.29
C GLN A 36 -11.89 4.13 -12.82
N ALA A 37 -11.57 5.09 -13.69
CA ALA A 37 -11.62 6.49 -13.30
C ALA A 37 -13.05 6.98 -12.98
N SER A 38 -14.08 6.30 -13.49
CA SER A 38 -15.49 6.52 -13.13
C SER A 38 -15.77 6.35 -11.63
N ASP A 39 -14.96 5.55 -10.93
CA ASP A 39 -15.17 5.21 -9.53
C ASP A 39 -14.75 6.35 -8.57
N LEU A 40 -14.12 7.40 -9.11
CA LEU A 40 -13.68 8.57 -8.32
C LEU A 40 -14.83 9.33 -7.68
N GLY A 41 -16.00 9.38 -8.34
CA GLY A 41 -17.20 10.02 -7.78
C GLY A 41 -17.69 9.29 -6.53
N ASP A 42 -17.79 7.96 -6.60
CA ASP A 42 -18.19 7.12 -5.47
C ASP A 42 -17.15 7.18 -4.34
N ALA A 43 -15.86 7.20 -4.68
CA ALA A 43 -14.80 7.40 -3.72
C ALA A 43 -14.90 8.73 -2.97
N ALA A 44 -15.24 9.82 -3.67
CA ALA A 44 -15.43 11.13 -3.07
C ALA A 44 -16.61 11.15 -2.08
N LEU A 45 -17.69 10.41 -2.39
CA LEU A 45 -18.87 10.32 -1.52
C LEU A 45 -18.63 9.44 -0.29
N ALA A 46 -17.89 8.34 -0.44
CA ALA A 46 -17.65 7.38 0.64
C ALA A 46 -16.57 7.85 1.62
N ALA A 47 -15.56 8.58 1.13
CA ALA A 47 -14.43 9.01 1.96
C ALA A 47 -14.84 10.12 2.94
N ARG A 48 -14.62 9.88 4.24
CA ARG A 48 -14.86 10.90 5.25
C ARG A 48 -13.80 12.00 5.15
N ALA A 49 -14.24 13.25 5.02
CA ALA A 49 -13.37 14.44 4.93
C ALA A 49 -12.26 14.51 6.00
N SER A 50 -12.57 14.06 7.23
CA SER A 50 -11.66 14.11 8.39
C SER A 50 -10.83 12.84 8.61
N GLN A 51 -10.98 11.83 7.77
CA GLN A 51 -10.30 10.54 7.94
C GLN A 51 -9.06 10.48 7.05
N PRO A 52 -7.86 10.11 7.56
CA PRO A 52 -6.69 9.85 6.72
C PRO A 52 -7.00 8.86 5.59
N LEU A 53 -6.49 9.12 4.39
CA LEU A 53 -6.83 8.32 3.21
C LEU A 53 -5.60 8.07 2.33
N VAL A 54 -5.46 6.83 1.88
CA VAL A 54 -4.63 6.43 0.74
C VAL A 54 -5.53 6.26 -0.48
N LEU A 55 -5.32 7.09 -1.50
CA LEU A 55 -5.95 6.97 -2.80
C LEU A 55 -4.97 6.30 -3.78
N ASP A 56 -5.30 5.10 -4.23
CA ASP A 56 -4.49 4.34 -5.16
C ASP A 56 -4.96 4.57 -6.59
N LEU A 57 -4.20 5.39 -7.32
CA LEU A 57 -4.42 5.72 -8.74
C LEU A 57 -3.43 4.97 -9.65
N ARG A 58 -2.72 3.98 -9.11
CA ARG A 58 -1.82 3.16 -9.91
C ARG A 58 -2.65 2.37 -10.90
N TYR A 59 -2.26 2.42 -12.17
CA TYR A 59 -2.87 1.63 -13.23
C TYR A 59 -4.39 1.86 -13.43
N THR A 60 -4.93 2.99 -12.96
CA THR A 60 -6.31 3.39 -13.24
C THR A 60 -6.53 3.53 -14.74
N THR A 61 -7.64 3.00 -15.25
CA THR A 61 -7.99 3.10 -16.68
C THR A 61 -9.07 4.14 -16.95
N ALA A 62 -9.09 4.64 -18.19
CA ALA A 62 -10.14 5.49 -18.75
C ALA A 62 -10.42 6.80 -17.99
N ALA A 63 -9.45 7.73 -17.97
CA ALA A 63 -9.68 9.07 -17.43
C ALA A 63 -10.39 9.99 -18.46
N ASP A 64 -11.62 10.37 -18.15
CA ASP A 64 -12.41 11.36 -18.88
C ASP A 64 -12.52 12.67 -18.06
N PRO A 65 -13.15 13.73 -18.61
CA PRO A 65 -13.34 14.97 -17.87
C PRO A 65 -14.15 14.82 -16.57
N ALA A 66 -15.08 13.86 -16.52
CA ALA A 66 -15.89 13.61 -15.32
C ALA A 66 -15.06 12.99 -14.20
N ALA A 67 -14.15 12.07 -14.52
CA ALA A 67 -13.19 11.50 -13.60
C ALA A 67 -12.23 12.56 -13.03
N ALA A 68 -11.74 13.47 -13.88
CA ALA A 68 -10.93 14.59 -13.42
C ALA A 68 -11.70 15.47 -12.42
N GLU A 69 -12.99 15.70 -12.65
CA GLU A 69 -13.84 16.44 -11.72
C GLU A 69 -14.09 15.67 -10.42
N GLY A 70 -14.30 14.35 -10.50
CA GLY A 70 -14.39 13.49 -9.32
C GLY A 70 -13.13 13.55 -8.45
N LEU A 71 -11.95 13.55 -9.06
CA LEU A 71 -10.68 13.74 -8.34
C LEU A 71 -10.61 15.12 -7.68
N ARG A 72 -10.98 16.21 -8.39
CA ARG A 72 -11.01 17.56 -7.80
C ARG A 72 -11.98 17.66 -6.64
N ALA A 73 -13.17 17.07 -6.76
CA ALA A 73 -14.18 17.04 -5.72
C ALA A 73 -13.66 16.29 -4.48
N LEU A 74 -13.05 15.11 -4.68
CA LEU A 74 -12.43 14.33 -3.61
C LEU A 74 -11.38 15.16 -2.86
N LEU A 75 -10.47 15.81 -3.59
CA LEU A 75 -9.40 16.63 -3.01
C LEU A 75 -9.95 17.85 -2.26
N SER A 76 -10.95 18.52 -2.82
CA SER A 76 -11.55 19.74 -2.25
C SER A 76 -12.37 19.46 -1.00
N ALA A 77 -12.97 18.26 -0.90
CA ALA A 77 -13.73 17.84 0.26
C ALA A 77 -12.86 17.44 1.46
N ARG A 78 -11.54 17.31 1.29
CA ARG A 78 -10.63 16.93 2.38
C ARG A 78 -10.50 18.06 3.39
N ALA A 79 -10.57 17.72 4.67
CA ALA A 79 -10.23 18.66 5.72
C ALA A 79 -8.73 19.02 5.63
N ALA A 80 -8.41 20.29 5.83
CA ALA A 80 -7.03 20.77 5.84
C ALA A 80 -6.20 20.00 6.88
N ARG A 81 -4.96 19.67 6.52
CA ARG A 81 -4.03 18.94 7.41
C ARG A 81 -4.59 17.61 7.90
N VAL A 82 -5.34 16.90 7.07
CA VAL A 82 -5.59 15.47 7.28
C VAL A 82 -4.68 14.71 6.32
N PRO A 83 -3.90 13.72 6.80
CA PRO A 83 -2.97 13.01 5.93
C PRO A 83 -3.67 12.41 4.73
N PHE A 84 -3.14 12.69 3.55
CA PHE A 84 -3.68 12.21 2.29
C PHE A 84 -2.53 11.70 1.42
N PHE A 85 -2.58 10.44 1.05
CA PHE A 85 -1.51 9.79 0.29
C PHE A 85 -2.07 9.37 -1.06
N VAL A 86 -1.37 9.69 -2.15
CA VAL A 86 -1.77 9.30 -3.50
C VAL A 86 -0.72 8.36 -4.07
N LEU A 87 -1.10 7.16 -4.49
CA LEU A 87 -0.18 6.20 -5.10
C LEU A 87 -0.22 6.34 -6.62
N LEU A 88 0.96 6.44 -7.23
CA LEU A 88 1.16 6.73 -8.65
C LEU A 88 2.02 5.64 -9.31
N SER A 89 1.68 5.28 -10.54
CA SER A 89 2.49 4.39 -11.39
C SER A 89 2.84 5.08 -12.71
N PRO A 90 3.74 4.52 -13.53
CA PRO A 90 3.99 5.03 -14.89
C PRO A 90 2.75 5.02 -15.79
N GLN A 91 1.70 4.28 -15.42
CA GLN A 91 0.44 4.16 -16.13
C GLN A 91 -0.69 4.99 -15.51
N THR A 92 -0.41 5.79 -14.48
CA THR A 92 -1.42 6.73 -13.97
C THR A 92 -1.83 7.68 -15.10
N PRO A 93 -3.14 7.90 -15.33
CA PRO A 93 -3.59 8.72 -16.46
C PRO A 93 -3.04 10.14 -16.44
N ALA A 94 -2.47 10.57 -17.57
CA ALA A 94 -1.90 11.92 -17.71
C ALA A 94 -2.92 13.05 -17.49
N ALA A 95 -4.22 12.77 -17.69
CA ALA A 95 -5.31 13.71 -17.40
C ALA A 95 -5.36 14.17 -15.94
N PHE A 96 -4.76 13.42 -15.01
CA PHE A 96 -4.67 13.80 -13.60
C PHE A 96 -3.43 14.63 -13.26
N ALA A 97 -2.48 14.78 -14.17
CA ALA A 97 -1.17 15.38 -13.87
C ALA A 97 -1.29 16.78 -13.27
N GLU A 98 -2.05 17.70 -13.90
CA GLU A 98 -2.22 19.07 -13.41
C GLU A 98 -2.86 19.12 -12.01
N ILE A 99 -3.81 18.22 -11.74
CA ILE A 99 -4.50 18.14 -10.45
C ILE A 99 -3.52 17.64 -9.38
N LEU A 100 -2.72 16.62 -9.71
CA LEU A 100 -1.75 15.99 -8.81
C LEU A 100 -0.49 16.84 -8.57
N GLU A 101 -0.14 17.75 -9.49
CA GLU A 101 0.93 18.74 -9.30
C GLU A 101 0.51 19.87 -8.35
N ARG A 102 -0.80 20.07 -8.14
CA ARG A 102 -1.37 21.15 -7.32
C ARG A 102 -2.12 20.62 -6.10
N LEU A 103 -1.55 19.61 -5.46
CA LEU A 103 -2.17 18.99 -4.29
C LEU A 103 -2.19 19.93 -3.07
N PRO A 104 -3.20 19.80 -2.19
CA PRO A 104 -3.31 20.59 -0.97
C PRO A 104 -2.20 20.28 0.05
N GLU A 105 -1.94 21.20 0.98
CA GLU A 105 -1.00 20.99 2.08
C GLU A 105 -1.37 19.74 2.91
N GLY A 106 -0.41 18.85 3.14
CA GLY A 106 -0.61 17.58 3.85
C GLY A 106 -0.88 16.38 2.93
N ALA A 107 -1.03 16.61 1.62
CA ALA A 107 -1.05 15.55 0.63
C ALA A 107 0.38 15.13 0.22
N VAL A 108 0.60 13.83 0.02
CA VAL A 108 1.89 13.28 -0.41
C VAL A 108 1.66 12.27 -1.53
N THR A 109 2.36 12.42 -2.65
CA THR A 109 2.38 11.43 -3.73
C THR A 109 3.51 10.43 -3.52
N LEU A 110 3.22 9.15 -3.72
CA LEU A 110 4.17 8.05 -3.63
C LEU A 110 4.13 7.24 -4.92
N GLY A 111 5.27 6.78 -5.40
CA GLY A 111 5.34 5.94 -6.58
C GLY A 111 6.73 5.38 -6.80
N VAL A 112 6.88 4.55 -7.82
CA VAL A 112 8.18 4.06 -8.27
C VAL A 112 8.87 5.08 -9.17
N ALA A 113 10.14 4.85 -9.48
CA ALA A 113 10.82 5.64 -10.51
C ALA A 113 10.09 5.50 -11.85
N GLY A 114 9.87 6.64 -12.53
CA GLY A 114 9.12 6.69 -13.80
C GLY A 114 7.61 6.86 -13.65
N SER A 115 7.06 6.95 -12.44
CA SER A 115 5.66 7.34 -12.24
C SER A 115 5.40 8.77 -12.75
N MET A 116 4.20 9.00 -13.30
CA MET A 116 3.78 10.29 -13.87
C MET A 116 2.46 10.76 -13.24
N PRO A 117 2.39 11.98 -12.68
CA PRO A 117 3.50 12.92 -12.48
C PRO A 117 4.55 12.36 -11.51
N ALA A 118 5.72 13.01 -11.45
CA ALA A 118 6.80 12.59 -10.58
C ALA A 118 6.33 12.58 -9.11
N PRO A 119 6.47 11.45 -8.39
CA PRO A 119 5.98 11.36 -7.02
C PRO A 119 6.90 12.13 -6.08
N GLY A 120 6.33 12.75 -5.05
CA GLY A 120 7.09 13.44 -3.99
C GLY A 120 7.93 12.47 -3.16
N VAL A 121 7.53 11.21 -3.08
CA VAL A 121 8.31 10.11 -2.48
C VAL A 121 8.49 9.00 -3.50
N VAL A 122 9.71 8.86 -4.01
CA VAL A 122 10.11 7.75 -4.89
C VAL A 122 10.47 6.53 -4.04
N VAL A 123 9.77 5.42 -4.25
CA VAL A 123 9.96 4.15 -3.53
C VAL A 123 10.89 3.24 -4.31
N ALA A 124 11.88 2.66 -3.63
CA ALA A 124 12.82 1.70 -4.20
C ALA A 124 12.15 0.35 -4.51
N GLN A 125 11.52 0.30 -5.68
CA GLN A 125 10.87 -0.86 -6.29
C GLN A 125 10.82 -0.63 -7.81
N THR A 126 10.96 -1.69 -8.60
CA THR A 126 10.84 -1.57 -10.07
C THR A 126 9.37 -1.48 -10.48
N ALA A 127 9.08 -0.89 -11.64
CA ALA A 127 7.72 -0.76 -12.14
C ALA A 127 7.03 -2.12 -12.37
N GLU A 128 7.79 -3.14 -12.75
CA GLU A 128 7.29 -4.50 -12.96
C GLU A 128 6.94 -5.18 -11.63
N THR A 129 7.73 -4.93 -10.58
CA THR A 129 7.46 -5.47 -9.25
C THR A 129 6.29 -4.75 -8.59
N ASP A 130 6.17 -3.43 -8.77
CA ASP A 130 4.99 -2.67 -8.39
C ASP A 130 3.74 -3.19 -9.10
N ARG A 131 3.83 -3.47 -10.40
CA ARG A 131 2.71 -4.01 -11.16
C ARG A 131 2.26 -5.36 -10.63
N ARG A 132 3.21 -6.28 -10.41
CA ARG A 132 2.89 -7.60 -9.84
C ARG A 132 2.26 -7.48 -8.47
N ALA A 133 2.77 -6.63 -7.59
CA ALA A 133 2.21 -6.43 -6.25
C ALA A 133 0.79 -5.86 -6.30
N TYR A 134 0.55 -4.90 -7.21
CA TYR A 134 -0.79 -4.35 -7.46
C TYR A 134 -1.76 -5.40 -8.00
N ASP A 135 -1.35 -6.18 -8.99
CA ASP A 135 -2.19 -7.22 -9.60
C ASP A 135 -2.47 -8.39 -8.65
N ALA A 136 -1.56 -8.65 -7.71
CA ALA A 136 -1.73 -9.71 -6.72
C ALA A 136 -2.84 -9.42 -5.70
N LEU A 137 -3.26 -8.17 -5.52
CA LEU A 137 -4.32 -7.83 -4.58
C LEU A 137 -5.66 -8.45 -5.04
N SER A 138 -6.09 -9.46 -4.28
CA SER A 138 -7.30 -10.25 -4.52
C SER A 138 -7.86 -10.74 -3.19
N PRO A 139 -9.08 -11.35 -3.16
CA PRO A 139 -9.58 -12.01 -1.96
C PRO A 139 -8.65 -13.11 -1.42
N GLU A 140 -7.83 -13.73 -2.30
CA GLU A 140 -6.89 -14.80 -1.95
C GLU A 140 -5.57 -14.25 -1.37
N ILE A 141 -5.18 -13.04 -1.75
CA ILE A 141 -3.99 -12.36 -1.25
C ILE A 141 -4.41 -11.00 -0.69
N PRO A 142 -4.84 -10.96 0.59
CA PRO A 142 -5.37 -9.75 1.20
C PRO A 142 -4.28 -8.69 1.40
N LEU A 143 -4.71 -7.43 1.56
CA LEU A 143 -3.84 -6.27 1.83
C LEU A 143 -2.81 -6.54 2.95
N ALA A 144 -3.22 -7.21 4.03
CA ALA A 144 -2.34 -7.53 5.15
C ALA A 144 -1.13 -8.39 4.73
N THR A 145 -1.30 -9.32 3.78
CA THR A 145 -0.22 -10.16 3.26
C THR A 145 0.80 -9.33 2.50
N LEU A 146 0.33 -8.48 1.58
CA LEU A 146 1.16 -7.58 0.77
C LEU A 146 1.90 -6.53 1.59
N LEU A 147 1.37 -6.17 2.76
CA LEU A 147 1.94 -5.18 3.67
C LEU A 147 2.90 -5.77 4.71
N SER A 148 2.82 -7.08 4.97
CA SER A 148 3.53 -7.74 6.07
C SER A 148 5.05 -7.68 5.92
N GLY A 149 5.56 -7.57 4.68
CA GLY A 149 6.98 -7.37 4.37
C GLY A 149 7.91 -8.23 5.21
N LYS A 150 7.52 -9.46 5.56
CA LYS A 150 8.33 -10.37 6.36
C LYS A 150 9.57 -10.73 5.55
N PHE A 151 10.63 -9.99 5.77
CA PHE A 151 11.98 -10.44 5.46
C PHE A 151 12.34 -11.44 6.56
N GLU A 152 12.27 -12.73 6.24
CA GLU A 152 13.02 -13.69 7.05
C GLU A 152 14.49 -13.39 6.82
N LYS A 153 15.08 -12.66 7.77
CA LYS A 153 16.54 -12.62 7.86
C LYS A 153 16.98 -14.04 8.16
N GLU A 154 17.74 -14.63 7.26
CA GLU A 154 18.48 -15.85 7.52
C GLU A 154 19.23 -15.64 8.83
N ARG A 155 18.83 -16.39 9.87
CA ARG A 155 19.52 -16.33 11.15
C ARG A 155 20.83 -17.06 10.94
N PHE A 156 21.88 -16.32 10.63
CA PHE A 156 23.22 -16.83 10.85
C PHE A 156 23.30 -17.18 12.34
N ASP A 157 23.47 -18.46 12.64
CA ASP A 157 23.61 -18.95 14.00
C ASP A 157 24.92 -18.40 14.57
N GLU A 158 24.85 -17.26 15.26
CA GLU A 158 26.01 -16.60 15.86
C GLU A 158 26.77 -17.53 16.81
N ALA A 159 26.12 -18.58 17.33
CA ALA A 159 26.77 -19.61 18.15
C ALA A 159 27.80 -20.44 17.36
N ALA A 160 27.59 -20.64 16.05
CA ALA A 160 28.55 -21.32 15.18
C ALA A 160 29.80 -20.44 14.97
N LEU A 161 29.61 -19.16 14.68
CA LEU A 161 30.69 -18.18 14.46
C LEU A 161 31.55 -17.96 15.72
N VAL A 162 30.95 -17.94 16.92
CA VAL A 162 31.69 -17.79 18.19
C VAL A 162 32.49 -19.04 18.54
N LYS A 163 32.01 -20.24 18.18
CA LYS A 163 32.71 -21.51 18.42
C LYS A 163 33.94 -21.66 17.53
N GLU A 164 33.89 -21.15 16.30
CA GLU A 164 35.05 -21.09 15.40
C GLU A 164 36.10 -20.08 15.88
N PHE A 165 35.69 -18.91 16.38
CA PHE A 165 36.62 -17.89 16.88
C PHE A 165 37.27 -18.23 18.23
N ARG A 166 36.52 -18.84 19.16
CA ARG A 166 37.05 -19.21 20.48
C ARG A 166 38.00 -20.41 20.47
N ASN A 167 37.91 -21.27 19.47
CA ASN A 167 38.74 -22.48 19.40
C ASN A 167 40.13 -22.23 18.79
N GLY A 168 40.46 -21.00 18.40
CA GLY A 168 41.83 -20.61 18.05
C GLY A 168 42.49 -21.57 17.05
N ASN A 169 41.76 -22.02 16.03
CA ASN A 169 42.30 -22.93 15.02
C ASN A 169 42.88 -22.12 13.85
N PRO A 170 44.21 -21.89 13.79
CA PRO A 170 44.83 -21.19 12.66
C PRO A 170 44.76 -21.97 11.34
N ASN A 171 44.33 -23.24 11.38
CA ASN A 171 44.14 -24.12 10.23
C ASN A 171 42.64 -24.41 9.97
N ALA A 172 41.74 -23.49 10.32
CA ALA A 172 40.35 -23.59 9.89
C ALA A 172 40.32 -23.57 8.36
N ALA A 173 40.12 -24.74 7.75
CA ALA A 173 39.82 -24.81 6.34
C ALA A 173 38.50 -24.05 6.11
N PRO A 174 38.40 -23.25 5.04
CA PRO A 174 37.13 -22.63 4.68
C PRO A 174 36.05 -23.71 4.65
N PRO A 175 34.81 -23.41 5.06
CA PRO A 175 33.71 -24.35 4.91
C PRO A 175 33.73 -24.88 3.46
N PRO A 176 33.55 -26.20 3.27
CA PRO A 176 33.53 -26.76 1.92
C PRO A 176 32.52 -25.94 1.10
N ALA A 177 32.94 -25.55 -0.11
CA ALA A 177 32.07 -24.84 -1.02
C ALA A 177 30.73 -25.59 -1.07
N PRO A 178 29.60 -24.87 -1.01
CA PRO A 178 28.29 -25.50 -0.95
C PRO A 178 28.19 -26.50 -2.09
N ASP A 179 27.91 -27.76 -1.75
CA ASP A 179 27.77 -28.83 -2.73
C ASP A 179 26.67 -28.41 -3.72
N PRO A 180 26.99 -28.18 -5.01
CA PRO A 180 25.99 -27.79 -5.99
C PRO A 180 24.94 -28.90 -6.22
N ALA A 181 25.19 -30.11 -5.73
CA ALA A 181 24.26 -31.24 -5.76
C ALA A 181 23.48 -31.46 -4.45
N ALA A 182 23.77 -30.72 -3.38
CA ALA A 182 22.93 -30.76 -2.19
C ALA A 182 21.57 -30.14 -2.54
N PRO A 183 20.45 -30.81 -2.23
CA PRO A 183 19.14 -30.22 -2.45
C PRO A 183 19.04 -28.96 -1.59
N LYS A 184 19.16 -27.79 -2.24
CA LYS A 184 18.78 -26.51 -1.63
C LYS A 184 17.39 -26.71 -1.05
N ALA A 185 17.26 -26.56 0.27
CA ALA A 185 15.95 -26.45 0.90
C ALA A 185 15.16 -25.45 0.06
N THR A 186 14.00 -25.86 -0.46
CA THR A 186 13.20 -25.09 -1.40
C THR A 186 13.00 -23.70 -0.82
N GLU A 187 13.76 -22.74 -1.32
CA GLU A 187 13.69 -21.35 -0.90
C GLU A 187 12.26 -20.91 -1.18
N ALA A 188 11.48 -20.68 -0.12
CA ALA A 188 10.10 -20.26 -0.27
C ALA A 188 10.11 -19.00 -1.15
N ALA A 189 9.31 -19.01 -2.22
CA ALA A 189 9.32 -17.90 -3.17
C ALA A 189 9.18 -16.56 -2.41
N PRO A 190 10.01 -15.56 -2.73
CA PRO A 190 10.04 -14.32 -1.97
C PRO A 190 8.63 -13.71 -1.90
N VAL A 191 8.15 -13.46 -0.68
CA VAL A 191 6.79 -12.95 -0.45
C VAL A 191 6.65 -11.61 -1.17
N LEU A 192 5.74 -11.56 -2.13
CA LEU A 192 5.44 -10.36 -2.89
C LEU A 192 4.93 -9.27 -1.93
N THR A 193 5.65 -8.14 -1.89
CA THR A 193 5.36 -7.02 -0.99
C THR A 193 5.04 -5.80 -1.81
N ASP A 194 3.94 -5.11 -1.48
CA ASP A 194 3.63 -3.81 -2.07
C ASP A 194 4.36 -2.71 -1.29
N ARG A 195 5.60 -2.40 -1.70
CA ARG A 195 6.42 -1.40 -0.99
C ARG A 195 5.86 0.03 -1.10
N VAL A 196 5.11 0.34 -2.15
CA VAL A 196 4.54 1.68 -2.36
C VAL A 196 3.40 1.90 -1.36
N LEU A 197 2.47 0.96 -1.28
CA LEU A 197 1.39 1.00 -0.30
C LEU A 197 1.94 0.91 1.14
N GLN A 198 2.90 0.02 1.38
CA GLN A 198 3.56 -0.12 2.68
C GLN A 198 4.23 1.19 3.11
N ARG A 199 4.85 1.94 2.19
CA ARG A 199 5.44 3.24 2.51
C ARG A 199 4.38 4.24 2.96
N ALA A 200 3.21 4.30 2.32
CA ALA A 200 2.11 5.17 2.74
C ALA A 200 1.65 4.85 4.17
N VAL A 201 1.48 3.56 4.49
CA VAL A 201 1.15 3.10 5.85
C VAL A 201 2.23 3.51 6.86
N HIS A 202 3.51 3.36 6.51
CA HIS A 202 4.61 3.76 7.38
C HIS A 202 4.66 5.28 7.61
N LEU A 203 4.43 6.09 6.59
CA LEU A 203 4.37 7.55 6.74
C LEU A 203 3.21 7.97 7.65
N HIS A 204 2.02 7.38 7.47
CA HIS A 204 0.88 7.64 8.35
C HIS A 204 1.21 7.33 9.81
N ARG A 205 1.77 6.14 10.08
CA ARG A 205 2.16 5.73 11.44
C ARG A 205 3.23 6.65 12.03
N ALA A 206 4.18 7.11 11.21
CA ALA A 206 5.19 8.07 11.65
C ALA A 206 4.56 9.43 12.02
N LEU A 207 3.62 9.94 11.21
CA LEU A 207 2.89 11.18 11.53
C LEU A 207 2.12 11.05 12.85
N LEU A 208 1.41 9.94 13.06
CA LEU A 208 0.73 9.64 14.32
C LEU A 208 1.70 9.62 15.52
N ALA A 209 2.84 8.95 15.38
CA ALA A 209 3.86 8.89 16.44
C ALA A 209 4.43 10.29 16.76
N LEU A 210 4.57 11.15 15.75
CA LEU A 210 5.01 12.53 15.90
C LEU A 210 3.89 13.49 16.36
N LYS A 211 2.67 12.98 16.59
CA LYS A 211 1.46 13.77 16.88
C LYS A 211 1.18 14.86 15.84
N ARG A 212 1.63 14.65 14.60
CA ARG A 212 1.31 15.48 13.45
C ARG A 212 0.07 14.88 12.80
N ARG A 213 -1.00 15.66 12.73
CA ARG A 213 -2.22 15.33 12.00
C ARG A 213 -2.21 16.24 10.79
#